data_AF-A0A0V8JJD3-F1
#
_entry.id   AF-A0A0V8JJD3-F1
#
_cell.length_a   1.000
_cell.length_b   1.000
_cell.length_c   1.000
_cell.angle_alpha   90.00
_cell.angle_beta   90.00
_cell.angle_gamma   90.00
#
_symmetry.space_group_name_H-M   'P 1'
#
loop_
_entity.id
_entity.type
_entity.pdbx_description
1 polymer ?
#
loop_
_entity_poly.entity_id
_entity_poly.type
_entity_poly.pdbx_seq_one_letter_code
_entity_poly.pdbx_strand_id
1 'polypeptide(L)'
;MANFNLNMEQELGTISPMYFAPMIVDELNYKPTLFYSYLSKMKEHIPAFRKQIYLNDKGEVVHDTSSLKRDAIQYMKQYQLLEFDTLSGKQYGKESLYK
;
A
#
# COMPACT_ATOMS: atom_id res chain seq x y z
N MET A 1 23.41 -25.73 0.13
CA MET A 1 22.70 -24.61 0.79
C MET A 1 23.28 -23.34 0.22
N ALA A 2 22.50 -22.56 -0.52
CA ALA A 2 22.99 -21.33 -1.15
C ALA A 2 23.06 -20.23 -0.09
N ASN A 3 24.28 -19.83 0.28
CA ASN A 3 24.53 -18.67 1.13
C ASN A 3 24.63 -17.43 0.24
N PHE A 4 23.50 -16.80 -0.06
CA PHE A 4 23.51 -15.44 -0.60
C PHE A 4 23.80 -14.49 0.55
N ASN A 5 24.99 -13.87 0.51
CA ASN A 5 25.34 -12.79 1.42
C ASN A 5 24.64 -11.52 0.91
N LEU A 6 23.35 -11.41 1.23
CA LEU A 6 22.58 -10.19 1.02
C LEU A 6 23.05 -9.22 2.10
N ASN A 7 23.76 -8.16 1.71
CA ASN A 7 24.05 -7.02 2.57
C ASN A 7 22.72 -6.36 2.96
N MET A 8 22.02 -6.92 3.95
CA MET A 8 20.74 -6.43 4.51
C MET A 8 20.96 -5.20 5.43
N GLU A 9 21.97 -4.37 5.15
CA GLU A 9 22.23 -3.12 5.87
C GLU A 9 21.54 -1.91 5.21
N GLN A 10 20.71 -2.14 4.21
CA GLN A 10 19.65 -1.19 3.88
C GLN A 10 18.48 -1.53 4.80
N GLU A 11 18.03 -0.58 5.62
CA GLU A 11 16.79 -0.73 6.41
C GLU A 11 15.72 -1.35 5.50
N LEU A 12 15.46 -2.65 5.66
CA LEU A 12 14.37 -3.33 4.98
C LEU A 12 13.10 -2.77 5.64
N GLY A 13 12.68 -1.61 5.15
CA GLY A 13 11.50 -0.92 5.64
C GLY A 13 10.34 -1.90 5.72
N THR A 14 9.61 -1.89 6.82
CA THR A 14 8.44 -2.76 6.94
C THR A 14 7.43 -2.33 5.89
N ILE A 15 7.00 -3.29 5.05
CA ILE A 15 6.05 -3.05 3.97
C ILE A 15 4.84 -3.98 4.05
N SER A 16 3.65 -3.46 3.76
CA SER A 16 2.46 -4.31 3.64
C SER A 16 2.54 -5.19 2.38
N PRO A 17 2.25 -6.51 2.46
CA PRO A 17 2.27 -7.40 1.31
C PRO A 17 1.37 -6.97 0.13
N MET A 18 0.35 -6.14 0.40
CA MET A 18 -0.52 -5.60 -0.64
C MET A 18 0.20 -4.76 -1.70
N TYR A 19 1.39 -4.23 -1.35
CA TYR A 19 2.20 -3.41 -2.25
C TYR A 19 3.10 -4.25 -3.17
N PHE A 20 3.17 -5.57 -3.02
CA PHE A 20 4.04 -6.41 -3.85
C PHE A 20 3.61 -6.43 -5.32
N ALA A 21 2.31 -6.56 -5.60
CA ALA A 21 1.81 -6.54 -6.97
C ALA A 21 2.13 -5.23 -7.73
N PRO A 22 1.82 -4.03 -7.19
CA PRO A 22 2.19 -2.79 -7.86
C PRO A 22 3.71 -2.63 -8.00
N MET A 23 4.51 -3.06 -7.02
CA MET A 23 5.97 -3.05 -7.14
C MET A 23 6.51 -3.91 -8.28
N ILE A 24 5.97 -5.11 -8.46
CA ILE A 24 6.37 -5.99 -9.58
C ILE A 24 5.99 -5.35 -10.91
N VAL A 25 4.80 -4.74 -11.00
CA VAL A 25 4.36 -4.03 -12.22
C VAL A 25 5.28 -2.86 -12.55
N ASP A 26 5.64 -2.06 -11.54
CA ASP A 26 6.58 -0.94 -11.67
C ASP A 26 7.97 -1.44 -12.10
N GLU A 27 8.50 -2.50 -11.48
CA GLU A 27 9.82 -3.08 -11.79
C GLU A 27 9.90 -3.63 -13.22
N LEU A 28 8.81 -4.23 -13.71
CA LEU A 28 8.73 -4.76 -15.08
C LEU A 28 8.46 -3.66 -16.13
N ASN A 29 8.35 -2.39 -15.72
CA ASN A 29 7.96 -1.26 -16.57
C ASN A 29 6.63 -1.49 -17.30
N TYR A 30 5.70 -2.22 -16.68
CA TYR A 30 4.35 -2.37 -17.19
C TYR A 30 3.51 -1.15 -16.81
N LYS A 31 2.55 -0.80 -17.67
CA LYS A 31 1.59 0.26 -17.37
C LYS A 31 0.73 -0.19 -16.19
N PRO A 32 0.73 0.52 -15.04
CA PRO A 32 -0.09 0.14 -13.91
C PRO A 32 -1.56 0.44 -14.18
N THR A 33 -2.43 -0.38 -13.59
CA THR A 33 -3.86 -0.05 -13.49
C THR A 33 -4.05 1.16 -12.58
N LEU A 34 -5.24 1.78 -12.62
CA LEU A 34 -5.55 2.88 -11.72
C LEU A 34 -5.48 2.47 -10.25
N PHE A 35 -5.88 1.24 -9.93
CA PHE A 35 -5.77 0.68 -8.58
C PHE A 35 -4.31 0.52 -8.12
N TYR A 36 -3.43 0.02 -8.99
CA TYR A 36 -2.01 -0.10 -8.64
C TYR A 36 -1.32 1.25 -8.52
N SER A 37 -1.66 2.20 -9.39
CA SER A 37 -1.19 3.59 -9.27
C SER A 37 -1.60 4.20 -7.93
N TYR A 38 -2.84 3.93 -7.50
CA TYR A 38 -3.36 4.35 -6.20
C TYR A 38 -2.59 3.70 -5.04
N LEU A 39 -2.34 2.39 -5.08
CA LEU A 39 -1.58 1.69 -4.03
C LEU A 39 -0.13 2.20 -3.94
N SER A 40 0.53 2.46 -5.08
CA SER A 40 1.88 3.03 -5.10
C SER A 40 1.92 4.41 -4.43
N LYS A 41 0.89 5.24 -4.63
CA LYS A 41 0.76 6.54 -3.93
C LYS A 41 0.45 6.41 -2.45
N MET A 42 -0.43 5.49 -2.08
CA MET A 42 -0.74 5.22 -0.67
C MET A 42 0.50 4.78 0.11
N LYS A 43 1.35 3.93 -0.50
CA LYS A 43 2.62 3.45 0.09
C LYS A 43 3.55 4.57 0.52
N GLU A 44 3.61 5.68 -0.23
CA GLU A 44 4.43 6.85 0.10
C GLU A 44 4.04 7.48 1.45
N HIS A 45 2.78 7.30 1.86
CA HIS A 45 2.25 7.84 3.11
C HIS A 45 2.15 6.82 4.24
N ILE A 46 1.87 5.56 3.89
CA ILE A 46 1.64 4.44 4.81
C ILE A 46 2.33 3.20 4.23
N PRO A 47 3.64 3.02 4.48
CA PRO A 47 4.37 1.92 3.86
C PRO A 47 3.93 0.55 4.36
N ALA A 48 3.45 0.46 5.61
CA ALA A 48 2.88 -0.76 6.17
C ALA A 48 1.74 -0.45 7.14
N PHE A 49 0.77 -1.36 7.19
CA PHE A 49 -0.24 -1.33 8.24
C PHE A 49 -0.85 -2.72 8.46
N ARG A 50 -1.33 -2.94 9.67
CA ARG A 50 -2.22 -4.03 10.07
C ARG A 50 -3.20 -3.46 11.09
N LYS A 51 -4.26 -4.20 11.47
CA LYS A 51 -5.28 -3.75 12.41
C LYS A 51 -4.68 -2.96 13.60
N GLN A 52 -4.98 -1.65 13.67
CA GLN A 52 -4.53 -0.72 14.72
C GLN A 52 -3.00 -0.55 14.85
N ILE A 53 -2.24 -0.82 13.80
CA ILE A 53 -0.79 -0.60 13.74
C ILE A 53 -0.46 -0.05 12.35
N TYR A 54 0.14 1.13 12.29
CA TYR A 54 0.48 1.81 11.05
C TYR A 54 1.93 2.25 11.12
N LEU A 55 2.67 2.06 10.03
CA LEU A 55 3.95 2.70 9.80
C LEU A 55 3.68 3.99 9.02
N ASN A 56 4.10 5.14 9.53
CA ASN A 56 3.97 6.40 8.82
C ASN A 56 5.12 6.64 7.84
N ASP A 57 5.06 7.75 7.11
CA ASP A 57 6.08 8.17 6.12
C ASP A 57 7.45 8.53 6.72
N LYS A 58 7.55 8.58 8.06
CA LYS A 58 8.82 8.76 8.79
C LYS A 58 9.38 7.45 9.35
N GLY A 59 8.71 6.32 9.11
CA GLY A 59 9.10 5.03 9.68
C GLY A 59 8.70 4.86 11.16
N GLU A 60 7.81 5.70 11.69
CA GLU A 60 7.32 5.59 13.07
C GLU A 60 6.08 4.69 13.13
N VAL A 61 6.02 3.84 14.15
CA VAL A 61 4.84 3.00 14.41
C VAL A 61 3.82 3.80 15.23
N VAL A 62 2.60 3.89 14.72
CA VAL A 62 1.46 4.51 15.41
C VAL A 62 0.30 3.53 15.52
N HIS A 63 -0.52 3.70 16.55
CA HIS A 63 -1.62 2.77 16.85
C HIS A 63 -3.01 3.29 16.49
N ASP A 64 -3.10 4.55 16.06
CA ASP A 64 -4.35 5.19 15.68
C ASP A 64 -4.17 5.99 14.38
N THR A 65 -5.18 5.97 13.52
CA THR A 65 -5.16 6.72 12.25
C THR A 65 -5.12 8.23 12.46
N SER A 66 -5.64 8.75 13.58
CA SER A 66 -5.59 10.18 13.93
C SER A 66 -4.17 10.70 14.15
N SER A 67 -3.22 9.81 14.42
CA SER A 67 -1.79 10.11 14.51
C SER A 67 -1.09 10.21 13.15
N LEU A 68 -1.80 9.88 12.06
CA LEU A 68 -1.28 10.00 10.69
C LEU A 68 -1.55 11.40 10.12
N LYS A 69 -0.78 11.78 9.10
CA LYS A 69 -1.04 13.00 8.32
C LYS A 69 -2.43 12.93 7.66
N ARG A 70 -3.04 14.09 7.42
CA ARG A 70 -4.37 14.20 6.80
C ARG A 70 -4.47 13.39 5.50
N ASP A 71 -3.47 13.46 4.63
CA ASP A 71 -3.49 12.76 3.34
C ASP A 71 -3.45 11.25 3.53
N ALA A 72 -2.61 10.74 4.45
CA ALA A 72 -2.57 9.33 4.81
C ALA A 72 -3.94 8.83 5.30
N ILE A 73 -4.65 9.62 6.10
CA ILE A 73 -6.02 9.31 6.55
C ILE A 73 -6.99 9.23 5.35
N GLN A 74 -6.87 10.13 4.38
CA GLN A 74 -7.71 10.10 3.17
C GLN A 74 -7.43 8.84 2.33
N TYR A 75 -6.16 8.46 2.15
CA TYR A 75 -5.81 7.19 1.50
C TYR A 75 -6.37 5.98 2.27
N MET A 76 -6.30 5.94 3.60
CA MET A 76 -6.91 4.83 4.35
C MET A 76 -8.42 4.74 4.14
N LYS A 77 -9.12 5.88 4.17
CA LYS A 77 -10.59 5.93 3.96
C LYS A 77 -10.97 5.52 2.55
N GLN A 78 -10.28 6.06 1.55
CA GLN A 78 -10.50 5.72 0.15
C GLN A 78 -10.23 4.24 -0.09
N TYR A 79 -9.16 3.69 0.49
CA TYR A 79 -8.82 2.27 0.38
C TYR A 79 -9.92 1.38 0.97
N GLN A 80 -10.44 1.71 2.16
CA GLN A 80 -11.55 0.98 2.78
C GLN A 80 -12.83 1.01 1.93
N LEU A 81 -13.13 2.15 1.31
CA LEU A 81 -14.27 2.27 0.39
C LEU A 81 -14.08 1.41 -0.86
N LEU A 82 -12.86 1.37 -1.41
CA LEU A 82 -12.54 0.53 -2.56
C LEU A 82 -12.64 -0.96 -2.23
N GLU A 83 -12.09 -1.40 -1.09
CA GLU A 83 -12.23 -2.78 -0.63
C GLU A 83 -13.70 -3.16 -0.45
N PHE A 84 -14.48 -2.30 0.23
CA PHE A 84 -15.90 -2.53 0.44
C PHE A 84 -16.66 -2.63 -0.89
N ASP A 85 -16.50 -1.65 -1.79
CA ASP A 85 -17.22 -1.64 -3.07
C ASP A 85 -16.86 -2.85 -3.94
N THR A 86 -15.61 -3.29 -3.89
CA THR A 86 -15.10 -4.44 -4.67
C THR A 86 -15.63 -5.77 -4.13
N LEU A 87 -15.60 -5.97 -2.81
CA LEU A 87 -15.90 -7.25 -2.17
C LEU A 87 -17.39 -7.44 -1.85
N SER A 88 -18.11 -6.38 -1.52
CA SER A 88 -19.47 -6.47 -0.97
C SER A 88 -20.43 -5.37 -1.44
N GLY A 89 -19.92 -4.30 -2.03
CA GLY A 89 -20.73 -3.22 -2.58
C GLY A 89 -21.25 -3.50 -3.98
N LYS A 90 -21.47 -2.43 -4.75
CA LYS A 90 -22.08 -2.54 -6.09
C LYS A 90 -21.04 -2.56 -7.21
N GLN A 91 -19.75 -2.59 -6.87
CA GLN A 91 -18.64 -2.67 -7.80
C GLN A 91 -18.61 -1.52 -8.83
N TYR A 92 -18.97 -0.30 -8.39
CA TYR A 92 -18.98 0.89 -9.24
C TYR A 92 -17.63 1.16 -9.91
N GLY A 93 -16.52 0.83 -9.24
CA GLY A 93 -15.17 1.08 -9.75
C GLY A 93 -14.60 0.02 -10.69
N LYS A 94 -15.25 -1.15 -10.85
CA LYS A 94 -14.64 -2.34 -11.47
C LYS A 94 -14.09 -2.09 -12.88
N GLU A 95 -14.85 -1.40 -13.72
CA GLU A 95 -14.48 -1.14 -15.11
C GLU A 95 -13.36 -0.10 -15.26
N SER A 96 -13.15 0.76 -14.26
CA SER A 96 -12.19 1.87 -14.32
C SER A 96 -10.90 1.58 -13.55
N LEU A 97 -10.97 0.78 -12.50
CA LEU A 97 -9.87 0.56 -11.57
C LEU A 97 -8.86 -0.50 -12.04
N TYR A 98 -9.31 -1.50 -12.81
CA TYR A 98 -8.57 -2.73 -13.07
C TYR A 98 -8.23 -2.96 -14.56
N LYS A 99 -8.54 -1.99 -15.43
CA LYS A 99 -8.17 -2.04 -16.86
C LYS A 99 -6.75 -1.58 -17.11
#